data_AF-A0A7S1GRX1-F1
#
_entry.id   AF-A0A7S1GRX1-F1
#
_cell.length_a   1.000
_cell.length_b   1.000
_cell.length_c   1.000
_cell.angle_alpha   90.00
_cell.angle_beta   90.00
_cell.angle_gamma   90.00
#
_symmetry.space_group_name_H-M   'P 1'
#
loop_
_entity.id
_entity.type
_entity.pdbx_description
1 polymer ?
#
loop_
_entity_poly.entity_id
_entity_poly.type
_entity_poly.pdbx_seq_one_letter_code
_entity_poly.pdbx_strand_id
1 'polypeptide(L)'
;VVAQNCALDNINTLEGYHHCYELCYYHLCCFYEDMHVQQCRHNVGHSHACPSYSACQILVGTSTPPIPAPAPPIPANKTRVDEACAVDNVQTPSGMTECRELCGVHTCCLQDPAKLPSSCAGVYGQAFCDAYQSCAILIAETTHEIYNTTNDTTLISLVETQCKAHTVNSSFYDREQCYQNCHERECCFETGTCYDTNQAWCEEIAACRNLNTTVPVDTHPSAVNVSHACRASTIVSDGGNSCRFICDRLSCCHGVGTPCNEDCHLFPFCQTVFPHLYDPYHL
;
A
#
# COMPACT_ATOMS: atom_id res chain seq x y z
N VAL A 1 19.34 7.29 -4.74
CA VAL A 1 18.12 6.58 -5.21
C VAL A 1 16.93 7.52 -5.43
N VAL A 2 16.22 8.00 -4.39
CA VAL A 2 15.00 8.84 -4.57
C VAL A 2 15.22 10.06 -5.46
N ALA A 3 16.27 10.85 -5.20
CA ALA A 3 16.59 12.04 -6.00
C ALA A 3 16.87 11.75 -7.49
N GLN A 4 17.42 10.58 -7.79
CA GLN A 4 17.70 10.17 -9.17
C GLN A 4 16.41 9.74 -9.86
N ASN A 5 15.63 8.85 -9.23
CA ASN A 5 14.37 8.36 -9.81
C ASN A 5 13.30 9.45 -9.95
N CYS A 6 13.32 10.43 -9.05
CA CYS A 6 12.43 11.59 -9.08
C CYS A 6 13.04 12.81 -9.79
N ALA A 7 14.13 12.65 -10.55
CA ALA A 7 14.63 13.70 -11.42
C ALA A 7 13.62 13.99 -12.53
N LEU A 8 13.55 15.25 -12.98
CA LEU A 8 12.59 15.70 -13.99
C LEU A 8 12.61 14.83 -15.25
N ASP A 9 13.79 14.49 -15.75
CA ASP A 9 13.94 13.69 -16.97
C ASP A 9 13.39 12.27 -16.81
N ASN A 10 13.43 11.71 -15.60
CA ASN A 10 12.90 10.37 -15.31
C ASN A 10 11.38 10.40 -15.15
N ILE A 11 10.83 11.37 -14.39
CA ILE A 11 9.39 11.47 -14.17
C ILE A 11 8.61 11.90 -15.43
N ASN A 12 9.30 12.42 -16.46
CA ASN A 12 8.70 12.69 -17.76
C ASN A 12 8.33 11.41 -18.53
N THR A 13 8.81 10.25 -18.08
CA THR A 13 8.40 8.93 -18.58
C THR A 13 7.39 8.30 -17.61
N LEU A 14 6.44 7.51 -18.13
CA LEU A 14 5.48 6.80 -17.27
C LEU A 14 6.18 5.87 -16.28
N GLU A 15 7.20 5.13 -16.74
CA GLU A 15 7.97 4.20 -15.93
C GLU A 15 8.73 4.93 -14.81
N GLY A 16 9.43 6.02 -15.12
CA GLY A 16 10.15 6.81 -14.12
C GLY A 16 9.23 7.56 -13.15
N TYR A 17 8.06 8.01 -13.60
CA TYR A 17 7.03 8.54 -12.72
C TYR A 17 6.58 7.49 -11.69
N HIS A 18 6.28 6.27 -12.14
CA HIS A 18 5.88 5.18 -11.26
C HIS A 18 6.96 4.80 -10.26
N HIS A 19 8.19 4.64 -10.74
CA HIS A 19 9.30 4.32 -9.86
C HIS A 19 9.55 5.42 -8.83
N CYS A 20 9.42 6.69 -9.22
CA CYS A 20 9.44 7.80 -8.26
C CYS A 20 8.28 7.73 -7.27
N TYR A 21 7.05 7.51 -7.76
CA TYR A 21 5.85 7.44 -6.92
C TYR A 21 5.93 6.32 -5.88
N GLU A 22 6.33 5.11 -6.27
CA GLU A 22 6.48 3.97 -5.36
C GLU A 22 7.50 4.23 -4.26
N LEU A 23 8.64 4.87 -4.61
CA LEU A 23 9.65 5.26 -3.63
C LEU A 23 9.13 6.34 -2.67
N CYS A 24 8.24 7.20 -3.15
CA CYS A 24 7.76 8.36 -2.43
C CYS A 24 6.46 8.11 -1.65
N TYR A 25 5.69 7.07 -1.97
CA TYR A 25 4.30 6.88 -1.55
C TYR A 25 4.07 7.09 -0.05
N TYR A 26 4.83 6.39 0.79
CA TYR A 26 4.72 6.49 2.25
C TYR A 26 5.26 7.80 2.84
N HIS A 27 5.91 8.63 2.03
CA HIS A 27 6.50 9.92 2.41
C HIS A 27 5.90 11.12 1.67
N LEU A 28 4.88 10.92 0.82
CA LEU A 28 4.14 12.02 0.19
C LEU A 28 3.47 12.92 1.23
N CYS A 29 3.14 12.36 2.39
CA CYS A 29 2.71 13.05 3.59
C CYS A 29 3.62 14.21 4.04
N CYS A 30 4.91 14.19 3.70
CA CYS A 30 5.85 15.24 4.06
C CYS A 30 5.58 16.57 3.33
N PHE A 31 4.75 16.57 2.28
CA PHE A 31 4.59 17.69 1.36
C PHE A 31 3.15 18.20 1.21
N TYR A 32 2.16 17.59 1.89
CA TYR A 32 0.79 18.10 1.93
C TYR A 32 0.59 18.99 3.15
N GLU A 33 0.14 20.24 2.95
CA GLU A 33 -0.15 21.18 4.03
C GLU A 33 -1.57 21.03 4.62
N ASP A 34 -2.54 20.56 3.81
CA ASP A 34 -3.97 20.76 4.09
C ASP A 34 -4.80 19.49 4.34
N MET A 35 -4.27 18.29 4.09
CA MET A 35 -4.97 17.05 4.47
C MET A 35 -4.57 16.67 5.89
N HIS A 36 -5.42 15.92 6.60
CA HIS A 36 -5.27 15.45 7.99
C HIS A 36 -4.05 14.52 8.22
N VAL A 37 -2.89 14.88 7.70
CA VAL A 37 -1.65 14.12 7.67
C VAL A 37 -0.81 14.48 8.91
N GLN A 38 -1.41 14.34 10.09
CA GLN A 38 -0.64 14.41 11.33
C GLN A 38 0.42 13.29 11.41
N GLN A 39 0.34 12.28 10.56
CA GLN A 39 1.12 11.04 10.70
C GLN A 39 2.64 11.21 10.49
N CYS A 40 3.13 11.98 9.50
CA CYS A 40 4.57 12.03 9.23
C CYS A 40 5.33 13.08 10.05
N ARG A 41 4.66 14.17 10.45
CA ARG A 41 5.30 15.25 11.22
C ARG A 41 5.20 15.04 12.73
N HIS A 42 4.18 14.34 13.23
CA HIS A 42 4.01 14.07 14.67
C HIS A 42 4.51 12.70 15.11
N ASN A 43 4.69 11.72 14.21
CA ASN A 43 5.52 10.57 14.53
C ASN A 43 6.99 10.97 14.49
N VAL A 44 7.59 11.07 15.68
CA VAL A 44 9.00 11.46 15.90
C VAL A 44 9.97 10.60 15.07
N GLY A 45 9.58 9.37 14.70
CA GLY A 45 10.36 8.50 13.79
C GLY A 45 10.30 8.89 12.31
N HIS A 46 9.19 9.47 11.83
CA HIS A 46 8.99 9.79 10.41
C HIS A 46 9.44 11.22 10.06
N SER A 47 9.46 12.15 11.02
CA SER A 47 9.86 13.55 10.77
C SER A 47 11.32 13.68 10.32
N HIS A 48 12.20 12.77 10.75
CA HIS A 48 13.61 12.77 10.36
C HIS A 48 13.85 12.23 8.94
N ALA A 49 12.91 11.46 8.38
CA ALA A 49 13.03 10.90 7.05
C ALA A 49 12.70 11.92 5.96
N CYS A 50 11.80 12.89 6.21
CA CYS A 50 11.31 13.82 5.19
C CYS A 50 12.41 14.55 4.36
N PRO A 51 13.54 15.02 4.93
CA PRO A 51 14.61 15.64 4.14
C PRO A 51 15.18 14.70 3.06
N SER A 52 15.31 13.40 3.35
CA SER A 52 15.80 12.39 2.41
C SER A 52 14.84 12.13 1.26
N TYR A 53 13.57 12.51 1.41
CA TYR A 53 12.52 12.37 0.39
C TYR A 53 12.17 13.69 -0.29
N SER A 54 12.90 14.78 -0.06
CA SER A 54 12.62 16.10 -0.64
C SER A 54 12.41 16.10 -2.17
N ALA A 55 13.05 15.19 -2.91
CA ALA A 55 12.84 15.04 -4.34
C ALA A 55 11.41 14.59 -4.73
N CYS A 56 10.68 13.94 -3.83
CA CYS A 56 9.28 13.56 -4.00
C CYS A 56 8.33 14.76 -4.08
N GLN A 57 8.80 15.97 -3.71
CA GLN A 57 8.01 17.19 -3.84
C GLN A 57 7.54 17.43 -5.28
N ILE A 58 8.28 16.90 -6.26
CA ILE A 58 7.92 16.97 -7.68
C ILE A 58 6.58 16.29 -7.99
N LEU A 59 6.15 15.33 -7.18
CA LEU A 59 4.89 14.61 -7.32
C LEU A 59 3.69 15.40 -6.77
N VAL A 60 3.91 16.40 -5.91
CA VAL A 60 2.86 17.18 -5.26
C VAL A 60 2.79 18.64 -5.72
N GLY A 61 3.85 19.15 -6.36
CA GLY A 61 3.99 20.55 -6.74
C GLY A 61 3.24 20.95 -8.02
N THR A 62 2.24 21.80 -7.88
CA THR A 62 1.38 22.37 -8.94
C THR A 62 2.05 23.49 -9.76
N SER A 63 3.14 23.21 -10.48
CA SER A 63 3.60 24.13 -11.54
C SER A 63 4.46 23.42 -12.60
N THR A 64 3.79 22.95 -13.65
CA THR A 64 4.39 22.48 -14.90
C THR A 64 5.25 23.55 -15.59
N PRO A 65 6.44 23.26 -16.13
CA PRO A 65 6.75 23.60 -17.51
C PRO A 65 5.99 22.65 -18.45
N PRO A 66 5.60 23.07 -19.65
CA PRO A 66 4.84 22.25 -20.58
C PRO A 66 5.72 21.10 -21.05
N ILE A 67 5.56 19.92 -20.44
CA ILE A 67 6.05 18.68 -21.02
C ILE A 67 5.25 18.53 -22.32
N PRO A 68 5.88 18.48 -23.51
CA PRO A 68 5.20 18.04 -24.71
C PRO A 68 4.67 16.65 -24.39
N ALA A 69 3.35 16.47 -24.41
CA ALA A 69 2.71 15.22 -24.04
C ALA A 69 3.52 14.05 -24.63
N PRO A 70 4.17 13.22 -23.78
CA PRO A 70 4.81 12.02 -24.26
C PRO A 70 3.76 11.28 -25.09
N ALA A 71 4.16 10.72 -26.24
CA ALA A 71 3.24 9.89 -27.01
C ALA A 71 2.57 8.91 -26.03
N PRO A 72 1.22 8.85 -26.00
CA PRO A 72 0.53 8.09 -24.97
C PRO A 72 1.11 6.66 -24.99
N PRO A 73 1.39 6.08 -23.82
CA PRO A 73 1.67 4.65 -23.74
C PRO A 73 0.58 3.94 -24.53
N ILE A 74 0.93 2.94 -25.34
CA ILE A 74 -0.07 2.15 -26.05
C ILE A 74 -1.04 1.67 -24.96
N PRO A 75 -2.32 2.06 -25.00
CA PRO A 75 -3.25 1.67 -23.95
C PRO A 75 -3.22 0.16 -23.86
N ALA A 76 -3.21 -0.37 -22.63
CA ALA A 76 -3.35 -1.80 -22.42
C ALA A 76 -4.54 -2.31 -23.24
N ASN A 77 -4.45 -3.54 -23.74
CA ASN A 77 -5.57 -4.13 -24.47
C ASN A 77 -6.81 -4.06 -23.56
N LYS A 78 -7.75 -3.17 -23.89
CA LYS A 78 -8.95 -2.92 -23.08
C LYS A 78 -9.65 -4.23 -22.73
N THR A 79 -9.71 -5.16 -23.68
CA THR A 79 -10.28 -6.50 -23.47
C THR A 79 -9.59 -7.24 -22.34
N ARG A 80 -8.26 -7.19 -22.25
CA ARG A 80 -7.50 -7.83 -21.18
C ARG A 80 -7.74 -7.19 -19.82
N VAL A 81 -7.82 -5.85 -19.76
CA VAL A 81 -8.13 -5.13 -18.52
C VAL A 81 -9.56 -5.45 -18.07
N ASP A 82 -10.51 -5.42 -19.00
CA ASP A 82 -11.92 -5.78 -18.75
C ASP A 82 -12.05 -7.22 -18.24
N GLU A 83 -11.33 -8.17 -18.85
CA GLU A 83 -11.34 -9.58 -18.44
C GLU A 83 -10.71 -9.74 -17.05
N ALA A 84 -9.49 -9.25 -16.83
CA ALA A 84 -8.82 -9.39 -15.54
C ALA A 84 -9.62 -8.75 -14.38
N CYS A 85 -10.22 -7.59 -14.63
CA CYS A 85 -11.00 -6.85 -13.66
C CYS A 85 -12.51 -7.16 -13.68
N ALA A 86 -12.93 -8.22 -14.39
CA ALA A 86 -14.30 -8.69 -14.30
C ALA A 86 -14.63 -9.15 -12.88
N VAL A 87 -15.86 -8.91 -12.42
CA VAL A 87 -16.33 -9.23 -11.06
C VAL A 87 -16.00 -10.68 -10.66
N ASP A 88 -16.26 -11.63 -11.54
CA ASP A 88 -16.01 -13.06 -11.27
C ASP A 88 -14.51 -13.39 -11.14
N ASN A 89 -13.65 -12.64 -11.84
CA ASN A 89 -12.21 -12.87 -11.82
C ASN A 89 -11.55 -12.26 -10.60
N VAL A 90 -11.96 -11.05 -10.19
CA VAL A 90 -11.42 -10.39 -8.98
C VAL A 90 -11.84 -11.09 -7.68
N GLN A 91 -12.86 -11.95 -7.70
CA GLN A 91 -13.19 -12.82 -6.57
C GLN A 91 -12.16 -13.92 -6.33
N THR A 92 -11.28 -14.19 -7.30
CA THR A 92 -10.18 -15.14 -7.16
C THR A 92 -8.90 -14.40 -6.79
N PRO A 93 -8.02 -14.97 -5.95
CA PRO A 93 -6.74 -14.35 -5.62
C PRO A 93 -5.90 -14.04 -6.87
N SER A 94 -5.89 -14.93 -7.86
CA SER A 94 -5.14 -14.72 -9.11
C SER A 94 -5.70 -13.59 -9.96
N GLY A 95 -7.03 -13.50 -10.11
CA GLY A 95 -7.65 -12.45 -10.92
C GLY A 95 -7.57 -11.08 -10.24
N MET A 96 -7.64 -11.03 -8.90
CA MET A 96 -7.41 -9.79 -8.15
C MET A 96 -5.97 -9.29 -8.33
N THR A 97 -4.97 -10.17 -8.24
CA THR A 97 -3.57 -9.81 -8.49
C THR A 97 -3.37 -9.32 -9.93
N GLU A 98 -3.89 -10.04 -10.93
CA GLU A 98 -3.75 -9.61 -12.33
C GLU A 98 -4.44 -8.26 -12.60
N CYS A 99 -5.64 -8.04 -12.04
CA CYS A 99 -6.31 -6.76 -12.14
C CYS A 99 -5.49 -5.64 -11.49
N ARG A 100 -4.94 -5.86 -10.29
CA ARG A 100 -4.08 -4.88 -9.61
C ARG A 100 -2.82 -4.54 -10.41
N GLU A 101 -2.16 -5.53 -11.02
CA GLU A 101 -0.98 -5.31 -11.84
C GLU A 101 -1.29 -4.47 -13.09
N LEU A 102 -2.39 -4.78 -13.79
CA LEU A 102 -2.81 -4.05 -15.00
C LEU A 102 -3.25 -2.61 -14.69
N CYS A 103 -3.83 -2.40 -13.51
CA CYS A 103 -4.44 -1.13 -13.12
C CYS A 103 -3.56 -0.23 -12.27
N GLY A 104 -2.58 -0.78 -11.55
CA GLY A 104 -1.75 -0.03 -10.59
C GLY A 104 -1.08 1.19 -11.21
N VAL A 105 -0.64 1.03 -12.46
CA VAL A 105 0.02 2.08 -13.25
C VAL A 105 -0.93 3.22 -13.70
N HIS A 106 -2.23 2.99 -13.65
CA HIS A 106 -3.25 3.84 -14.29
C HIS A 106 -4.39 4.24 -13.36
N THR A 107 -4.18 4.15 -12.04
CA THR A 107 -5.14 4.61 -11.02
C THR A 107 -5.48 6.10 -11.14
N CYS A 108 -4.57 6.90 -11.70
CA CYS A 108 -4.78 8.30 -12.10
C CYS A 108 -5.95 8.52 -13.10
N CYS A 109 -6.41 7.48 -13.79
CA CYS A 109 -7.58 7.52 -14.68
C CYS A 109 -8.91 7.36 -13.93
N LEU A 110 -8.85 6.94 -12.67
CA LEU A 110 -10.02 6.61 -11.84
C LEU A 110 -10.31 7.68 -10.79
N GLN A 111 -9.41 8.66 -10.65
CA GLN A 111 -9.56 9.76 -9.70
C GLN A 111 -10.44 10.87 -10.27
N ASP A 112 -11.20 11.53 -9.40
CA ASP A 112 -12.04 12.66 -9.77
C ASP A 112 -11.17 13.80 -10.34
N PRO A 113 -11.34 14.16 -11.63
CA PRO A 113 -10.54 15.20 -12.27
C PRO A 113 -10.77 16.59 -11.66
N ALA A 114 -11.86 16.80 -10.90
CA ALA A 114 -12.07 18.02 -10.14
C ALA A 114 -11.19 18.13 -8.89
N LYS A 115 -10.67 17.00 -8.39
CA LYS A 115 -9.87 16.92 -7.15
C LYS A 115 -8.36 16.87 -7.40
N LEU A 116 -7.93 16.49 -8.61
CA LEU A 116 -6.51 16.40 -8.95
C LEU A 116 -6.22 17.10 -10.29
N PRO A 117 -5.38 18.15 -10.28
CA PRO A 117 -5.06 18.93 -11.49
C PRO A 117 -4.24 18.14 -12.53
N SER A 118 -3.71 16.96 -12.19
CA SER A 118 -2.89 16.10 -13.04
C SER A 118 -3.49 14.71 -13.24
N SER A 119 -4.78 14.65 -13.61
CA SER A 119 -5.39 13.37 -14.01
C SER A 119 -4.79 12.85 -15.31
N CYS A 120 -4.74 11.53 -15.47
CA CYS A 120 -4.26 10.93 -16.72
C CYS A 120 -5.14 11.29 -17.93
N ALA A 121 -6.41 11.61 -17.70
CA ALA A 121 -7.29 12.13 -18.75
C ALA A 121 -6.84 13.52 -19.24
N GLY A 122 -6.30 14.37 -18.37
CA GLY A 122 -5.76 15.68 -18.72
C GLY A 122 -4.44 15.61 -19.51
N VAL A 123 -3.63 14.57 -19.27
CA VAL A 123 -2.31 14.40 -19.90
C VAL A 123 -2.38 13.55 -21.18
N TYR A 124 -3.09 12.43 -21.14
CA TYR A 124 -3.13 11.42 -22.21
C TYR A 124 -4.46 11.39 -22.97
N GLY A 125 -5.48 12.12 -22.50
CA GLY A 125 -6.80 12.17 -23.09
C GLY A 125 -7.77 11.11 -22.55
N GLN A 126 -9.07 11.36 -22.69
CA GLN A 126 -10.11 10.48 -22.15
C GLN A 126 -10.06 9.07 -22.75
N ALA A 127 -9.80 8.95 -24.06
CA ALA A 127 -9.73 7.66 -24.75
C ALA A 127 -8.65 6.72 -24.17
N PHE A 128 -7.57 7.28 -23.60
CA PHE A 128 -6.57 6.49 -22.89
C PHE A 128 -7.17 5.91 -21.59
N CYS A 129 -7.85 6.74 -20.80
CA CYS A 129 -8.46 6.31 -19.55
C CYS A 129 -9.68 5.40 -19.73
N ASP A 130 -10.35 5.45 -20.88
CA ASP A 130 -11.45 4.55 -21.22
C ASP A 130 -11.02 3.06 -21.28
N ALA A 131 -9.73 2.80 -21.57
CA ALA A 131 -9.16 1.46 -21.55
C ALA A 131 -9.04 0.87 -20.13
N TYR A 132 -9.10 1.72 -19.09
CA TYR A 132 -8.87 1.34 -17.70
C TYR A 132 -10.11 1.53 -16.82
N GLN A 133 -11.28 1.85 -17.39
CA GLN A 133 -12.51 2.05 -16.60
C GLN A 133 -12.86 0.85 -15.70
N SER A 134 -12.59 -0.37 -16.16
CA SER A 134 -12.83 -1.60 -15.39
C SER A 134 -11.97 -1.70 -14.12
N CYS A 135 -10.85 -0.97 -14.06
CA CYS A 135 -10.05 -0.83 -12.84
C CYS A 135 -10.79 -0.09 -11.71
N ALA A 136 -11.91 0.57 -11.99
CA ALA A 136 -12.75 1.18 -10.98
C ALA A 136 -13.17 0.20 -9.89
N ILE A 137 -13.22 -1.11 -10.17
CA ILE A 137 -13.50 -2.14 -9.16
C ILE A 137 -12.48 -2.14 -8.00
N LEU A 138 -11.24 -1.71 -8.24
CA LEU A 138 -10.19 -1.62 -7.22
C LEU A 138 -10.30 -0.38 -6.34
N ILE A 139 -10.97 0.68 -6.82
CA ILE A 139 -11.19 1.93 -6.07
C ILE A 139 -12.64 2.07 -5.58
N ALA A 140 -13.55 1.23 -6.08
CA ALA A 140 -14.92 1.14 -5.58
C ALA A 140 -14.94 0.67 -4.11
N GLU A 141 -13.85 0.07 -3.62
CA GLU A 141 -13.59 -0.18 -2.20
C GLU A 141 -13.44 1.13 -1.39
N THR A 142 -13.04 2.25 -2.00
CA THR A 142 -12.97 3.57 -1.33
C THR A 142 -14.22 4.44 -1.45
N THR A 143 -15.24 4.04 -2.22
CA THR A 143 -16.52 4.75 -2.31
C THR A 143 -17.72 3.80 -2.36
N HIS A 144 -17.97 3.13 -1.23
CA HIS A 144 -19.30 2.95 -0.63
C HIS A 144 -20.51 2.48 -1.48
N GLU A 145 -20.33 1.86 -2.65
CA GLU A 145 -21.48 1.37 -3.46
C GLU A 145 -21.39 -0.09 -3.96
N ILE A 146 -20.27 -0.81 -3.74
CA ILE A 146 -20.18 -2.26 -4.05
C ILE A 146 -20.21 -3.15 -2.78
N TYR A 147 -20.09 -2.58 -1.58
CA TYR A 147 -20.20 -3.32 -0.31
C TYR A 147 -21.64 -3.54 0.17
N ASN A 148 -22.56 -3.84 -0.74
CA ASN A 148 -23.87 -4.39 -0.39
C ASN A 148 -24.00 -5.89 -0.73
N THR A 149 -22.90 -6.58 -1.06
CA THR A 149 -22.94 -8.03 -1.37
C THR A 149 -21.93 -8.92 -0.67
N THR A 150 -20.95 -8.40 0.07
CA THR A 150 -20.39 -9.16 1.19
C THR A 150 -21.34 -8.97 2.36
N ASN A 151 -22.21 -9.96 2.60
CA ASN A 151 -23.05 -9.98 3.80
C ASN A 151 -22.18 -9.53 4.99
N ASP A 152 -22.61 -8.54 5.76
CA ASP A 152 -21.93 -8.04 6.96
C ASP A 152 -21.39 -9.19 7.85
N THR A 153 -22.11 -10.32 7.83
CA THR A 153 -21.76 -11.61 8.42
C THR A 153 -20.38 -12.16 8.01
N THR A 154 -19.94 -12.02 6.75
CA THR A 154 -18.64 -12.54 6.30
C THR A 154 -17.48 -11.73 6.86
N LEU A 155 -17.57 -10.39 6.86
CA LEU A 155 -16.55 -9.53 7.46
C LEU A 155 -16.49 -9.75 8.97
N ILE A 156 -17.64 -9.78 9.64
CA ILE A 156 -17.75 -10.09 11.07
C ILE A 156 -17.09 -11.44 11.38
N SER A 157 -17.40 -12.49 10.62
CA SER A 157 -16.80 -13.83 10.85
C SER A 157 -15.30 -13.88 10.60
N LEU A 158 -14.79 -13.08 9.65
CA LEU A 158 -13.38 -12.99 9.31
C LEU A 158 -12.62 -12.28 10.43
N VAL A 159 -13.14 -11.13 10.88
CA VAL A 159 -12.63 -10.39 12.04
C VAL A 159 -12.67 -11.26 13.29
N GLU A 160 -13.78 -11.93 13.57
CA GLU A 160 -13.89 -12.84 14.71
C GLU A 160 -12.86 -13.97 14.68
N THR A 161 -12.45 -14.43 13.49
CA THR A 161 -11.51 -15.53 13.33
C THR A 161 -10.06 -15.06 13.38
N GLN A 162 -9.72 -14.01 12.64
CA GLN A 162 -8.35 -13.51 12.46
C GLN A 162 -7.92 -12.60 13.62
N CYS A 163 -8.87 -11.90 14.25
CA CYS A 163 -8.59 -11.00 15.35
C CYS A 163 -8.70 -11.65 16.74
N LYS A 164 -8.74 -12.98 16.86
CA LYS A 164 -8.68 -13.62 18.18
C LYS A 164 -7.34 -13.31 18.84
N ALA A 165 -7.34 -13.04 20.14
CA ALA A 165 -6.14 -12.67 20.88
C ALA A 165 -4.96 -13.64 20.66
N HIS A 166 -5.19 -14.95 20.58
CA HIS A 166 -4.10 -15.91 20.31
C HIS A 166 -3.60 -15.89 18.87
N THR A 167 -4.45 -15.54 17.91
CA THR A 167 -4.13 -15.41 16.47
C THR A 167 -3.36 -14.12 16.22
N VAL A 168 -3.85 -13.00 16.75
CA VAL A 168 -3.16 -11.69 16.66
C VAL A 168 -1.79 -11.72 17.35
N ASN A 169 -1.59 -12.61 18.32
CA ASN A 169 -0.31 -12.78 19.01
C ASN A 169 0.52 -13.97 18.48
N SER A 170 -0.01 -14.80 17.56
CA SER A 170 0.73 -15.96 17.04
C SER A 170 1.79 -15.56 16.03
N SER A 171 1.52 -14.53 15.22
CA SER A 171 2.50 -14.00 14.28
C SER A 171 2.21 -12.56 13.94
N PHE A 172 3.25 -11.88 13.47
CA PHE A 172 3.12 -10.54 12.91
C PHE A 172 2.14 -10.51 11.72
N TYR A 173 2.12 -11.56 10.89
CA TYR A 173 1.23 -11.68 9.73
C TYR A 173 -0.25 -11.71 10.14
N ASP A 174 -0.59 -12.54 11.12
CA ASP A 174 -1.97 -12.66 11.61
C ASP A 174 -2.46 -11.35 12.23
N ARG A 175 -1.56 -10.62 12.89
CA ARG A 175 -1.82 -9.28 13.42
C ARG A 175 -2.12 -8.27 12.31
N GLU A 176 -1.36 -8.28 11.23
CA GLU A 176 -1.56 -7.37 10.09
C GLU A 176 -2.87 -7.66 9.35
N GLN A 177 -3.17 -8.94 9.10
CA GLN A 177 -4.45 -9.34 8.50
C GLN A 177 -5.64 -8.89 9.35
N CYS A 178 -5.52 -9.03 10.67
CA CYS A 178 -6.50 -8.47 11.58
C CYS A 178 -6.58 -6.93 11.46
N TYR A 179 -5.46 -6.22 11.43
CA TYR A 179 -5.43 -4.75 11.30
C TYR A 179 -6.14 -4.27 10.03
N GLN A 180 -5.85 -4.88 8.87
CA GLN A 180 -6.47 -4.51 7.59
C GLN A 180 -7.99 -4.64 7.63
N ASN A 181 -8.53 -5.70 8.24
CA ASN A 181 -9.97 -5.88 8.38
C ASN A 181 -10.63 -4.94 9.40
N CYS A 182 -9.84 -4.39 10.32
CA CYS A 182 -10.30 -3.52 11.39
C CYS A 182 -10.15 -2.03 11.05
N HIS A 183 -9.33 -1.69 10.06
CA HIS A 183 -8.92 -0.32 9.73
C HIS A 183 -10.09 0.65 9.51
N GLU A 184 -11.14 0.24 8.80
CA GLU A 184 -12.31 1.12 8.54
C GLU A 184 -13.07 1.53 9.81
N ARG A 185 -12.94 0.75 10.88
CA ARG A 185 -13.61 0.97 12.15
C ARG A 185 -12.62 1.24 13.28
N GLU A 186 -11.42 1.72 12.95
CA GLU A 186 -10.34 1.99 13.92
C GLU A 186 -10.75 2.92 15.06
N CYS A 187 -11.63 3.88 14.77
CA CYS A 187 -12.20 4.78 15.76
C CYS A 187 -12.94 4.08 16.91
N CYS A 188 -13.36 2.81 16.75
CA CYS A 188 -14.07 2.03 17.75
C CYS A 188 -13.18 1.48 18.88
N PHE A 189 -11.86 1.41 18.67
CA PHE A 189 -10.94 0.70 19.57
C PHE A 189 -9.62 1.43 19.86
N GLU A 190 -9.33 2.51 19.16
CA GLU A 190 -8.47 3.57 19.69
C GLU A 190 -9.22 4.40 20.75
N THR A 191 -8.58 5.43 21.32
CA THR A 191 -9.21 6.44 22.20
C THR A 191 -10.24 7.33 21.45
N GLY A 192 -10.89 6.79 20.42
CA GLY A 192 -11.77 7.46 19.49
C GLY A 192 -13.18 7.70 20.05
N THR A 193 -13.81 8.73 19.51
CA THR A 193 -15.09 9.31 19.96
C THR A 193 -16.33 8.65 19.35
N CYS A 194 -16.15 7.66 18.47
CA CYS A 194 -17.25 7.09 17.68
C CYS A 194 -17.98 5.95 18.40
N TYR A 195 -17.38 5.33 19.42
CA TYR A 195 -18.00 4.24 20.18
C TYR A 195 -19.31 4.68 20.86
N ASP A 196 -19.29 5.85 21.50
CA ASP A 196 -20.43 6.39 22.24
C ASP A 196 -21.65 6.68 21.33
N THR A 197 -21.39 6.92 20.04
CA THR A 197 -22.44 7.24 19.05
C THR A 197 -22.85 6.04 18.21
N ASN A 198 -22.00 5.02 18.08
CA ASN A 198 -22.19 3.88 17.18
C ASN A 198 -21.87 2.53 17.85
N GLN A 199 -22.34 2.35 19.08
CA GLN A 199 -21.97 1.19 19.91
C GLN A 199 -22.24 -0.17 19.23
N ALA A 200 -23.41 -0.38 18.64
CA ALA A 200 -23.75 -1.65 17.98
C ALA A 200 -22.81 -1.97 16.81
N TRP A 201 -22.50 -0.96 15.99
CA TRP A 201 -21.57 -1.06 14.87
C TRP A 201 -20.12 -1.34 15.34
N CYS A 202 -19.71 -0.77 16.46
CA CYS A 202 -18.42 -1.08 17.06
C CYS A 202 -18.36 -2.46 17.74
N GLU A 203 -19.49 -2.95 18.25
CA GLU A 203 -19.57 -4.27 18.91
C GLU A 203 -19.49 -5.43 17.94
N GLU A 204 -19.96 -5.28 16.70
CA GLU A 204 -19.87 -6.29 15.64
C GLU A 204 -18.44 -6.74 15.33
N ILE A 205 -17.46 -5.87 15.54
CA ILE A 205 -16.04 -6.12 15.29
C ILE A 205 -15.21 -6.07 16.59
N ALA A 206 -15.82 -6.39 17.72
CA ALA A 206 -15.21 -6.30 19.05
C ALA A 206 -13.84 -7.00 19.15
N ALA A 207 -13.59 -8.02 18.33
CA ALA A 207 -12.31 -8.75 18.28
C ALA A 207 -11.13 -7.85 17.86
N CYS A 208 -11.37 -6.78 17.09
CA CYS A 208 -10.35 -5.80 16.71
C CYS A 208 -9.67 -5.14 17.92
N ARG A 209 -10.33 -5.09 19.09
CA ARG A 209 -9.71 -4.61 20.33
C ARG A 209 -8.47 -5.39 20.75
N ASN A 210 -8.33 -6.63 20.28
CA ASN A 210 -7.14 -7.44 20.53
C ASN A 210 -5.88 -6.87 19.86
N LEU A 211 -6.01 -6.05 18.81
CA LEU A 211 -4.89 -5.29 18.23
C LEU A 211 -4.26 -4.33 19.24
N ASN A 212 -5.06 -3.77 20.14
CA ASN A 212 -4.60 -2.82 21.15
C ASN A 212 -4.04 -3.52 22.42
N THR A 213 -4.04 -4.86 22.45
CA THR A 213 -3.39 -5.57 23.56
C THR A 213 -1.87 -5.45 23.42
N THR A 214 -1.25 -4.80 24.39
CA THR A 214 0.20 -4.70 24.56
C THR A 214 0.75 -6.02 25.08
N VAL A 215 0.59 -7.09 24.30
CA VAL A 215 1.51 -8.21 24.45
C VAL A 215 2.79 -7.76 23.72
N PRO A 216 3.99 -8.02 24.27
CA PRO A 216 5.19 -7.97 23.47
C PRO A 216 5.02 -9.04 22.39
N VAL A 217 4.42 -8.66 21.25
CA VAL A 217 4.75 -9.31 19.99
C VAL A 217 6.26 -9.26 20.00
N ASP A 218 6.93 -10.40 19.85
CA ASP A 218 8.37 -10.37 19.57
C ASP A 218 8.55 -9.38 18.42
N THR A 219 9.00 -8.18 18.75
CA THR A 219 9.19 -7.08 17.79
C THR A 219 10.30 -7.42 16.81
N HIS A 220 10.96 -8.54 17.08
CA HIS A 220 11.88 -9.30 16.28
C HIS A 220 11.12 -10.22 15.32
N PRO A 221 11.18 -9.97 14.01
CA PRO A 221 10.68 -10.94 13.05
C PRO A 221 11.51 -12.20 13.19
N SER A 222 10.97 -13.21 13.88
CA SER A 222 11.62 -14.50 14.00
C SER A 222 11.86 -15.13 12.62
N ALA A 223 12.85 -16.02 12.51
CA ALA A 223 13.11 -16.78 11.29
C ALA A 223 11.85 -17.45 10.72
N VAL A 224 10.94 -17.89 11.62
CA VAL A 224 9.66 -18.49 11.28
C VAL A 224 8.70 -17.49 10.65
N ASN A 225 8.67 -16.25 11.15
CA ASN A 225 7.81 -15.18 10.62
C ASN A 225 8.29 -14.69 9.26
N VAL A 226 9.61 -14.49 9.07
CA VAL A 226 10.19 -14.14 7.76
C VAL A 226 9.92 -15.26 6.76
N SER A 227 10.22 -16.50 7.14
CA SER A 227 9.96 -17.65 6.27
C SER A 227 8.49 -17.79 5.92
N HIS A 228 7.56 -17.44 6.82
CA HIS A 228 6.12 -17.45 6.54
C HIS A 228 5.67 -16.34 5.60
N ALA A 229 6.00 -15.10 5.90
CA ALA A 229 5.60 -13.98 5.07
C ALA A 229 6.18 -14.10 3.65
N CYS A 230 7.38 -14.66 3.54
CA CYS A 230 8.11 -14.80 2.30
C CYS A 230 8.01 -16.18 1.65
N ARG A 231 7.05 -17.03 2.05
CA ARG A 231 6.75 -18.28 1.30
C ARG A 231 6.22 -17.90 -0.08
N ALA A 232 6.55 -18.69 -1.09
CA ALA A 232 5.97 -18.52 -2.44
C ALA A 232 4.44 -18.47 -2.40
N SER A 233 3.78 -19.32 -1.60
CA SER A 233 2.32 -19.32 -1.45
C SER A 233 1.78 -18.00 -0.88
N THR A 234 2.49 -17.41 0.07
CA THR A 234 2.07 -16.17 0.74
C THR A 234 2.30 -14.99 -0.18
N ILE A 235 3.47 -14.92 -0.84
CA ILE A 235 3.79 -13.91 -1.85
C ILE A 235 2.76 -13.90 -2.97
N VAL A 236 2.36 -15.08 -3.46
CA VAL A 236 1.31 -15.18 -4.49
C VAL A 236 -0.04 -14.71 -3.97
N SER A 237 -0.35 -14.98 -2.70
CA SER A 237 -1.66 -14.61 -2.12
C SER A 237 -1.81 -13.13 -1.77
N ASP A 238 -0.73 -12.45 -1.40
CA ASP A 238 -0.77 -11.06 -0.90
C ASP A 238 0.05 -10.07 -1.74
N GLY A 239 0.57 -10.50 -2.89
CA GLY A 239 1.44 -9.72 -3.76
C GLY A 239 2.85 -9.49 -3.20
N GLY A 240 3.27 -10.27 -2.20
CA GLY A 240 4.55 -10.11 -1.54
C GLY A 240 4.59 -8.98 -0.51
N ASN A 241 3.44 -8.34 -0.22
CA ASN A 241 3.37 -7.19 0.69
C ASN A 241 3.83 -7.55 2.10
N SER A 242 3.41 -8.70 2.65
CA SER A 242 3.87 -9.13 3.98
C SER A 242 5.36 -9.41 4.01
N CYS A 243 5.88 -10.05 2.96
CA CYS A 243 7.31 -10.31 2.85
C CYS A 243 8.11 -9.01 2.77
N ARG A 244 7.67 -8.08 1.90
CA ARG A 244 8.33 -6.79 1.70
C ARG A 244 8.36 -5.96 2.97
N PHE A 245 7.23 -5.86 3.66
CA PHE A 245 7.12 -5.13 4.92
C PHE A 245 8.11 -5.63 5.99
N ILE A 246 8.21 -6.96 6.15
CA ILE A 246 9.16 -7.55 7.11
C ILE A 246 10.60 -7.29 6.68
N CYS A 247 10.88 -7.41 5.39
CA CYS A 247 12.21 -7.17 4.83
C CYS A 247 12.65 -5.70 4.90
N ASP A 248 11.72 -4.74 4.76
CA ASP A 248 12.00 -3.31 4.88
C ASP A 248 12.47 -2.93 6.29
N ARG A 249 12.01 -3.63 7.33
CA ARG A 249 12.51 -3.44 8.70
C ARG A 249 13.91 -4.03 8.92
N LEU A 250 14.31 -5.01 8.11
CA LEU A 250 15.66 -5.57 8.09
C LEU A 250 16.61 -4.78 7.19
N SER A 251 16.14 -3.74 6.50
CA SER A 251 16.98 -2.89 5.63
C SER A 251 18.15 -2.24 6.37
N CYS A 252 18.04 -2.00 7.69
CA CYS A 252 19.15 -1.50 8.50
C CYS A 252 20.34 -2.47 8.58
N CYS A 253 20.15 -3.76 8.27
CA CYS A 253 21.22 -4.75 8.21
C CYS A 253 22.16 -4.60 7.01
N HIS A 254 21.78 -3.78 6.02
CA HIS A 254 22.59 -3.48 4.84
C HIS A 254 23.63 -2.38 5.08
N GLY A 255 23.43 -1.53 6.11
CA GLY A 255 24.24 -0.33 6.34
C GLY A 255 25.40 -0.54 7.31
N VAL A 256 26.61 -0.09 6.94
CA VAL A 256 27.73 0.00 7.90
C VAL A 256 27.47 1.19 8.84
N GLY A 257 27.22 0.92 10.12
CA GLY A 257 27.16 1.95 11.17
C GLY A 257 25.77 2.35 11.65
N THR A 258 24.69 1.74 11.14
CA THR A 258 23.36 1.84 11.77
C THR A 258 23.24 0.72 12.82
N PRO A 259 22.98 1.01 14.10
CA PRO A 259 22.72 -0.04 15.07
C PRO A 259 21.38 -0.70 14.70
N CYS A 260 21.47 -1.82 14.00
CA CYS A 260 20.34 -2.68 13.70
C CYS A 260 20.27 -3.74 14.81
N ASN A 261 19.09 -3.99 15.38
CA ASN A 261 18.95 -5.00 16.42
C ASN A 261 19.21 -6.42 15.89
N GLU A 262 19.40 -7.35 16.83
CA GLU A 262 19.86 -8.73 16.66
C GLU A 262 18.96 -9.61 15.77
N ASP A 263 18.90 -9.43 14.45
CA ASP A 263 18.24 -10.40 13.52
C ASP A 263 18.79 -10.36 12.08
N CYS A 264 19.93 -9.70 11.85
CA CYS A 264 20.50 -9.54 10.50
C CYS A 264 20.88 -10.84 9.79
N HIS A 265 20.88 -11.97 10.50
CA HIS A 265 21.04 -13.29 9.91
C HIS A 265 19.86 -13.68 9.00
N LEU A 266 18.70 -13.02 9.09
CA LEU A 266 17.52 -13.24 8.24
C LEU A 266 17.51 -12.38 6.97
N PHE A 267 18.33 -11.32 6.94
CA PHE A 267 18.44 -10.40 5.81
C PHE A 267 18.85 -11.06 4.47
N PRO A 268 19.75 -12.07 4.42
CA PRO A 268 20.06 -12.77 3.17
C PRO A 268 18.84 -13.45 2.53
N PHE A 269 17.85 -13.86 3.33
CA PHE A 269 16.61 -14.42 2.82
C PHE A 269 15.79 -13.35 2.06
N CYS A 270 15.68 -12.16 2.64
CA CYS A 270 15.04 -11.00 2.01
C CYS A 270 15.74 -10.58 0.70
N GLN A 271 17.07 -10.61 0.65
CA GLN A 271 17.82 -10.34 -0.59
C GLN A 271 17.52 -11.36 -1.70
N THR A 272 17.28 -12.63 -1.33
CA THR A 272 16.96 -13.67 -2.29
C THR A 272 15.57 -13.48 -2.88
N VAL A 273 14.61 -13.03 -2.07
CA VAL A 273 13.21 -12.85 -2.48
C VAL A 273 13.01 -11.52 -3.23
N PHE A 274 13.71 -10.46 -2.84
CA PHE A 274 13.65 -9.15 -3.48
C PHE A 274 15.04 -8.64 -3.90
N PRO A 275 15.69 -9.29 -4.87
CA PRO A 275 17.06 -8.95 -5.26
C PRO A 275 17.19 -7.51 -5.77
N HIS A 276 16.16 -7.00 -6.46
CA HIS A 276 16.14 -5.63 -6.99
C HIS A 276 16.04 -4.53 -5.91
N LEU A 277 15.56 -4.87 -4.71
CA LEU A 277 15.42 -3.89 -3.63
C LEU A 277 16.72 -3.72 -2.83
N TYR A 278 17.68 -4.64 -2.95
CA TYR A 278 18.87 -4.72 -2.09
C TYR A 278 20.17 -4.98 -2.85
N ASP A 279 20.25 -4.58 -4.12
CA ASP A 279 21.47 -4.71 -4.94
C ASP A 279 22.56 -3.72 -4.45
N PRO A 280 23.72 -4.20 -3.96
CA PRO A 280 24.80 -3.35 -3.49
C PRO A 280 25.48 -2.54 -4.61
N TYR A 281 25.22 -2.87 -5.89
CA TYR A 281 25.78 -2.17 -7.06
C TYR A 281 24.86 -1.08 -7.63
N HIS A 282 23.68 -0.88 -7.04
CA HIS A 282 22.74 0.19 -7.40
C HIS A 282 22.65 1.32 -6.36
N LEU A 283 23.66 1.45 -5.47
CA LEU A 283 23.89 2.62 -4.62
C LEU A 283 24.79 3.67 -5.30
#